data_AF-F4LNF2-F1
#
_entry.id   AF-F4LNF2-F1
#
_cell.length_a   1.000
_cell.length_b   1.000
_cell.length_c   1.000
_cell.angle_alpha   90.00
_cell.angle_beta   90.00
_cell.angle_gamma   90.00
#
_symmetry.space_group_name_H-M   'P 1'
#
loop_
_entity.id
_entity.type
_entity.pdbx_description
1 polymer ?
#
loop_
_entity_poly.entity_id
_entity_poly.type
_entity_poly.pdbx_seq_one_letter_code
_entity_poly.pdbx_strand_id
1 'polypeptide(L)'
;MKIKQGIIFPFLGMLIFIFLSCMTIKQYGIETTAFETELSGNIKEFKKSDDVDSRDIILSGKTDFRFGFDPLYLNTVDLMKWTGKVFLNDALYNININYRKMTENNRILNIRAIDIQNLPPIYKFEKFDISGSQAIWEKEVHESELPVKLASFSVEGVEFSVLLTSMNTVSTMKDSMSSFIQMITLKEQVFQIVDRNGTVYAEFSYDSYKIFSVPDSKIDEKLLWPCIAVFSTLRNIVLNI
;
A
#
# COMPACT_ATOMS: atom_id res chain seq x y z
N MET A 1 0.50 -74.38 11.01
CA MET A 1 1.43 -73.89 12.05
C MET A 1 2.28 -72.77 11.46
N LYS A 2 2.24 -71.56 12.07
CA LYS A 2 3.13 -70.36 11.92
C LYS A 2 3.16 -69.68 10.52
N ILE A 3 2.60 -68.49 10.25
CA ILE A 3 2.76 -67.07 10.73
C ILE A 3 3.84 -66.24 9.98
N LYS A 4 3.35 -65.17 9.30
CA LYS A 4 3.93 -63.83 8.93
C LYS A 4 5.16 -63.82 7.99
N GLN A 5 5.38 -62.85 7.11
CA GLN A 5 5.14 -61.39 7.08
C GLN A 5 4.73 -60.99 5.63
N GLY A 6 3.85 -60.03 5.36
CA GLY A 6 4.05 -58.59 5.51
C GLY A 6 4.09 -57.94 4.11
N ILE A 7 3.36 -56.83 3.93
CA ILE A 7 3.40 -55.76 2.89
C ILE A 7 1.95 -55.23 2.86
N ILE A 8 1.57 -54.37 3.81
CA ILE A 8 1.64 -52.91 3.75
C ILE A 8 0.76 -52.33 2.62
N PHE A 9 -0.49 -52.04 3.00
CA PHE A 9 -1.26 -50.83 2.69
C PHE A 9 -1.10 -50.15 1.31
N PRO A 10 -2.14 -50.19 0.44
CA PRO A 10 -2.37 -49.13 -0.54
C PRO A 10 -3.32 -48.09 0.08
N PHE A 11 -2.88 -47.37 1.12
CA PHE A 11 -3.60 -46.17 1.60
C PHE A 11 -2.73 -44.91 1.63
N LEU A 12 -1.43 -45.01 1.30
CA LEU A 12 -0.53 -43.86 1.34
C LEU A 12 -0.52 -43.05 0.03
N GLY A 13 -1.01 -43.62 -1.08
CA GLY A 13 -1.06 -42.94 -2.38
C GLY A 13 -2.23 -41.96 -2.57
N MET A 14 -3.28 -42.06 -1.75
CA MET A 14 -4.48 -41.22 -1.87
C MET A 14 -4.52 -40.03 -0.90
N LEU A 15 -3.52 -39.92 -0.01
CA LEU A 15 -3.38 -38.78 0.92
C LEU A 15 -2.51 -37.64 0.34
N ILE A 16 -1.76 -37.89 -0.74
CA ILE A 16 -0.92 -36.85 -1.37
C ILE A 16 -1.76 -35.84 -2.16
N PHE A 17 -3.02 -36.15 -2.51
CA PHE A 17 -3.91 -35.23 -3.22
C PHE A 17 -4.87 -34.43 -2.33
N ILE A 18 -4.85 -34.60 -1.00
CA ILE A 18 -5.80 -33.91 -0.09
C ILE A 18 -5.19 -32.66 0.57
N PHE A 19 -3.90 -32.37 0.35
CA PHE A 19 -3.26 -31.14 0.81
C PHE A 19 -2.80 -30.25 -0.36
N LEU A 20 -3.64 -30.10 -1.40
CA LEU A 20 -3.73 -28.79 -2.03
C LEU A 20 -4.33 -27.88 -0.95
N SER A 21 -3.46 -27.30 -0.12
CA SER A 21 -3.83 -26.23 0.78
C SER A 21 -4.45 -25.15 -0.09
N CYS A 22 -5.78 -25.10 -0.16
CA CYS A 22 -6.50 -23.89 -0.52
C CYS A 22 -6.07 -22.86 0.52
N MET A 23 -4.99 -22.14 0.24
CA MET A 23 -4.62 -20.93 0.95
C MET A 23 -5.82 -20.00 0.78
N THR A 24 -6.66 -19.92 1.80
CA THR A 24 -7.81 -19.02 1.74
C THR A 24 -7.22 -17.64 1.97
N ILE A 25 -7.18 -16.84 0.92
CA ILE A 25 -6.74 -15.45 0.98
C ILE A 25 -7.79 -14.72 1.81
N LYS A 26 -7.40 -14.18 2.97
CA LYS A 26 -8.28 -13.32 3.75
C LYS A 26 -8.13 -11.89 3.26
N GLN A 27 -9.26 -11.26 2.93
CA GLN A 27 -9.31 -9.87 2.50
C GLN A 27 -10.21 -9.07 3.43
N TYR A 28 -9.67 -7.96 3.94
CA TYR A 28 -10.39 -7.03 4.82
C TYR A 28 -10.99 -5.84 4.07
N GLY A 29 -10.70 -5.76 2.77
CA GLY A 29 -11.35 -4.87 1.80
C GLY A 29 -12.31 -5.63 0.89
N ILE A 30 -12.70 -4.99 -0.22
CA ILE A 30 -13.56 -5.62 -1.23
C ILE A 30 -12.69 -6.51 -2.13
N GLU A 31 -13.16 -7.72 -2.43
CA GLU A 31 -12.47 -8.62 -3.36
C GLU A 31 -12.45 -8.07 -4.79
N THR A 32 -11.26 -7.76 -5.28
CA THR A 32 -11.00 -7.09 -6.57
C THR A 32 -10.54 -8.06 -7.66
N THR A 33 -10.46 -9.35 -7.38
CA THR A 33 -9.92 -10.38 -8.31
C THR A 33 -10.69 -10.43 -9.63
N ALA A 34 -12.00 -10.19 -9.59
CA ALA A 34 -12.89 -10.21 -10.74
C ALA A 34 -13.12 -8.83 -11.40
N PHE A 35 -12.48 -7.77 -10.90
CA PHE A 35 -12.74 -6.41 -11.38
C PHE A 35 -12.07 -6.17 -12.74
N GLU A 36 -12.77 -5.49 -13.64
CA GLU A 36 -12.19 -5.06 -14.92
C GLU A 36 -11.12 -4.00 -14.68
N THR A 37 -9.92 -4.22 -15.23
CA THR A 37 -8.77 -3.34 -15.02
C THR A 37 -8.62 -2.37 -16.19
N GLU A 38 -8.76 -1.08 -15.92
CA GLU A 38 -8.56 0.01 -16.90
C GLU A 38 -7.06 0.30 -17.11
N LEU A 39 -6.29 0.34 -16.01
CA LEU A 39 -4.86 0.59 -16.05
C LEU A 39 -4.14 -0.26 -15.00
N SER A 40 -3.00 -0.82 -15.35
CA SER A 40 -2.10 -1.47 -14.39
C SER A 40 -0.66 -1.24 -14.79
N GLY A 41 0.22 -1.34 -13.80
CA GLY A 41 1.66 -1.18 -13.98
C GLY A 41 2.42 -1.54 -12.72
N ASN A 42 3.74 -1.48 -12.81
CA ASN A 42 4.61 -1.76 -11.67
C ASN A 42 4.95 -0.46 -10.92
N ILE A 43 5.30 -0.60 -9.65
CA ILE A 43 5.87 0.46 -8.81
C ILE A 43 7.32 0.07 -8.56
N LYS A 44 8.24 0.89 -9.06
CA LYS A 44 9.69 0.60 -9.01
C LYS A 44 10.45 1.76 -8.40
N GLU A 45 11.44 1.46 -7.59
CA GLU A 45 12.48 2.44 -7.26
C GLU A 45 13.46 2.52 -8.44
N PHE A 46 13.76 3.73 -8.94
CA PHE A 46 14.55 3.89 -10.15
C PHE A 46 15.95 3.29 -10.01
N LYS A 47 16.26 2.28 -10.83
CA LYS A 47 17.62 1.80 -11.05
C LYS A 47 17.97 1.97 -12.52
N LYS A 48 19.21 2.39 -12.79
CA LYS A 48 19.72 2.74 -14.13
C LYS A 48 19.64 1.58 -15.16
N SER A 49 19.40 0.35 -14.69
CA SER A 49 19.37 -0.88 -15.49
C SER A 49 17.98 -1.49 -15.65
N ASP A 50 16.92 -0.89 -15.11
CA ASP A 50 15.60 -1.50 -15.13
C ASP A 50 14.90 -1.22 -16.47
N ASP A 51 14.27 -2.25 -17.04
CA ASP A 51 13.31 -2.07 -18.13
C ASP A 51 12.08 -1.35 -17.59
N VAL A 52 11.76 -0.22 -18.23
CA VAL A 52 10.69 0.71 -17.84
C VAL A 52 9.57 0.63 -18.85
N ASP A 53 8.37 0.27 -18.40
CA ASP A 53 7.16 0.44 -19.19
C ASP A 53 6.61 1.86 -19.01
N SER A 54 5.97 2.41 -20.04
CA SER A 54 5.24 3.69 -19.98
C SER A 54 4.24 3.77 -18.81
N ARG A 55 3.68 2.65 -18.38
CA ARG A 55 2.70 2.55 -17.28
C ARG A 55 3.34 2.33 -15.92
N ASP A 56 4.65 2.15 -15.84
CA ASP A 56 5.32 1.98 -14.56
C ASP A 56 5.36 3.31 -13.79
N ILE A 57 5.06 3.24 -12.50
CA ILE A 57 5.31 4.34 -11.56
C ILE A 57 6.74 4.18 -11.06
N ILE A 58 7.63 5.03 -11.56
CA ILE A 58 9.03 5.03 -11.12
C ILE A 58 9.25 6.11 -10.08
N LEU A 59 9.70 5.69 -8.90
CA LEU A 59 10.06 6.55 -7.79
C LEU A 59 11.58 6.75 -7.75
N SER A 60 12.04 7.99 -7.90
CA SER A 60 13.47 8.33 -7.75
C SER A 60 13.61 9.50 -6.81
N GLY A 61 14.21 9.31 -5.65
CA GLY A 61 14.36 10.41 -4.71
C GLY A 61 15.32 10.14 -3.58
N LYS A 62 15.44 11.14 -2.72
CA LYS A 62 16.30 11.10 -1.54
C LYS A 62 15.65 11.84 -0.39
N THR A 63 16.03 11.41 0.81
CA THR A 63 15.66 12.07 2.06
C THR A 63 16.76 13.04 2.46
N ASP A 64 16.39 14.29 2.73
CA ASP A 64 17.27 15.31 3.28
C ASP A 64 16.72 15.81 4.63
N PHE A 65 17.63 16.15 5.55
CA PHE A 65 17.28 16.82 6.81
C PHE A 65 16.94 18.29 6.55
N ARG A 66 15.85 18.79 7.12
CA ARG A 66 15.50 20.21 7.10
C ARG A 66 15.85 20.82 8.45
N PHE A 67 16.85 21.70 8.48
CA PHE A 67 17.09 22.55 9.65
C PHE A 67 15.84 23.40 9.92
N GLY A 68 15.17 23.09 11.02
CA GLY A 68 14.02 23.84 11.52
C GLY A 68 13.64 23.31 12.89
N PHE A 69 13.44 24.22 13.83
CA PHE A 69 12.99 23.89 15.18
C PHE A 69 11.45 23.78 15.16
N ASP A 70 10.91 22.69 15.71
CA ASP A 70 9.47 22.59 15.98
C ASP A 70 9.24 22.92 17.46
N PRO A 71 8.89 24.16 17.82
CA PRO A 71 8.88 24.61 19.21
C PRO A 71 7.83 23.91 20.10
N LEU A 72 6.99 23.05 19.53
CA LEU A 72 5.92 22.33 20.21
C LEU A 72 6.34 20.94 20.71
N TYR A 73 7.52 20.43 20.35
CA TYR A 73 8.01 19.12 20.78
C TYR A 73 9.46 19.23 21.31
N LEU A 74 9.78 18.42 22.32
CA LEU A 74 11.14 18.26 22.83
C LEU A 74 12.12 17.91 21.70
N ASN A 75 13.43 18.06 21.94
CA ASN A 75 14.56 17.81 21.04
C ASN A 75 14.68 16.37 20.47
N THR A 76 13.57 15.64 20.34
CA THR A 76 13.44 14.25 19.92
C THR A 76 12.73 14.11 18.56
N VAL A 77 12.51 15.22 17.84
CA VAL A 77 11.81 15.24 16.55
C VAL A 77 12.61 15.99 15.50
N ASP A 78 12.88 15.32 14.38
CA ASP A 78 13.51 15.87 13.20
C ASP A 78 12.48 16.25 12.14
N LEU A 79 12.68 17.42 11.51
CA LEU A 79 11.96 17.82 10.32
C LEU A 79 12.68 17.27 9.09
N MET A 80 11.99 16.38 8.38
CA MET A 80 12.53 15.70 7.21
C MET A 80 11.84 16.20 5.95
N LYS A 81 12.60 16.22 4.85
CA LYS A 81 12.07 16.45 3.51
C LYS A 81 12.54 15.32 2.61
N TRP A 82 11.59 14.60 2.03
CA TRP A 82 11.88 13.75 0.89
C TRP A 82 11.63 14.53 -0.40
N THR A 83 12.58 14.45 -1.34
CA THR A 83 12.46 15.05 -2.67
C THR A 83 12.76 14.02 -3.72
N GLY A 84 11.97 14.01 -4.78
CA GLY A 84 12.17 13.07 -5.84
C GLY A 84 11.34 13.38 -7.07
N LYS A 85 11.27 12.38 -7.93
CA LYS A 85 10.51 12.40 -9.16
C LYS A 85 9.67 11.14 -9.26
N VAL A 86 8.48 11.31 -9.82
CA VAL A 86 7.62 10.23 -10.26
C VAL A 86 7.47 10.30 -11.76
N PHE A 87 7.61 9.16 -12.42
CA PHE A 87 7.35 9.01 -13.85
C PHE A 87 6.09 8.17 -14.07
N LEU A 88 5.24 8.60 -15.02
CA LEU A 88 4.12 7.83 -15.53
C LEU A 88 3.72 8.36 -16.92
N ASN A 89 3.41 7.47 -17.86
CA ASN A 89 2.96 7.74 -19.23
C ASN A 89 3.84 8.79 -19.92
N ASP A 90 5.16 8.58 -19.89
CA ASP A 90 6.16 9.47 -20.48
C ASP A 90 6.23 10.89 -19.89
N ALA A 91 5.53 11.13 -18.78
CA ALA A 91 5.55 12.39 -18.06
C ALA A 91 6.31 12.27 -16.73
N LEU A 92 7.09 13.32 -16.42
CA LEU A 92 7.94 13.40 -15.24
C LEU A 92 7.44 14.50 -14.30
N TYR A 93 7.16 14.12 -13.05
CA TYR A 93 6.62 15.00 -12.03
C TYR A 93 7.60 15.09 -10.86
N ASN A 94 7.88 16.30 -10.38
CA ASN A 94 8.68 16.45 -9.16
C ASN A 94 7.75 16.30 -7.95
N ILE A 95 8.17 15.57 -6.93
CA ILE A 95 7.41 15.35 -5.71
C ILE A 95 8.26 15.73 -4.49
N ASN A 96 7.63 16.43 -3.56
CA ASN A 96 8.20 16.87 -2.30
C ASN A 96 7.27 16.40 -1.18
N ILE A 97 7.82 15.70 -0.19
CA ILE A 97 7.08 15.29 1.01
C ILE A 97 7.81 15.82 2.24
N ASN A 98 7.13 16.65 3.03
CA ASN A 98 7.63 17.13 4.30
C ASN A 98 6.99 16.31 5.42
N TYR A 99 7.81 15.77 6.33
CA TYR A 99 7.34 14.92 7.41
C TYR A 99 8.14 15.13 8.69
N ARG A 100 7.56 14.71 9.82
CA ARG A 100 8.26 14.67 11.11
C ARG A 100 8.67 13.24 11.43
N LYS A 101 9.83 13.09 12.05
CA LYS A 101 10.42 11.81 12.41
C LYS A 101 10.97 11.87 13.84
N MET A 102 10.79 10.81 14.63
CA MET A 102 11.44 10.68 15.93
C MET A 102 12.94 10.45 15.76
N THR A 103 13.77 11.19 16.46
CA THR A 103 15.24 11.06 16.40
C THR A 103 15.72 9.72 16.98
N GLU A 104 15.04 9.17 17.99
CA GLU A 104 15.49 7.98 18.73
C GLU A 104 15.28 6.66 17.98
N ASN A 105 14.08 6.45 17.43
CA ASN A 105 13.69 5.19 16.80
C ASN A 105 13.35 5.37 15.32
N ASN A 106 13.63 6.56 14.79
CA ASN A 106 13.41 6.88 13.40
C ASN A 106 11.94 6.78 12.92
N ARG A 107 10.96 6.62 13.81
CA ARG A 107 9.54 6.48 13.44
C ARG A 107 9.00 7.76 12.82
N ILE A 108 8.29 7.67 11.68
CA ILE A 108 7.55 8.81 11.14
C ILE A 108 6.40 9.14 12.08
N LEU A 109 6.26 10.41 12.46
CA LEU A 109 5.19 10.86 13.34
C LEU A 109 3.98 11.33 12.55
N ASN A 110 4.22 12.13 11.50
CA ASN A 110 3.19 12.62 10.60
C ASN A 110 3.78 13.19 9.31
N ILE A 111 2.94 13.27 8.29
CA ILE A 111 3.20 14.04 7.07
C ILE A 111 2.62 15.44 7.26
N ARG A 112 3.44 16.46 7.01
CA ARG A 112 3.03 17.86 7.15
C ARG A 112 2.53 18.44 5.84
N ALA A 113 3.13 18.03 4.73
CA ALA A 113 2.76 18.52 3.41
C ALA A 113 3.27 17.58 2.33
N ILE A 114 2.49 17.46 1.26
CA ILE A 114 2.87 16.80 0.00
C ILE A 114 2.63 17.83 -1.11
N ASP A 115 3.64 17.97 -1.97
CA ASP A 115 3.59 18.85 -3.14
C ASP A 115 4.09 18.06 -4.34
N ILE A 116 3.32 18.02 -5.42
CA ILE A 116 3.73 17.43 -6.69
C ILE A 116 3.63 18.51 -7.76
N GLN A 117 4.78 18.92 -8.27
CA GLN A 117 4.89 19.99 -9.24
C GLN A 117 4.44 19.53 -10.63
N ASN A 118 3.87 20.46 -11.39
CA ASN A 118 3.36 20.25 -12.74
C ASN A 118 2.20 19.26 -12.83
N LEU A 119 1.53 18.96 -11.71
CA LEU A 119 0.24 18.29 -11.78
C LEU A 119 -0.82 19.24 -12.35
N PRO A 120 -1.72 18.72 -13.21
CA PRO A 120 -2.90 19.42 -13.65
C PRO A 120 -3.67 20.11 -12.48
N PRO A 121 -4.17 21.35 -12.63
CA PRO A 121 -4.88 22.07 -11.57
C PRO A 121 -6.16 21.40 -11.03
N ILE A 122 -6.66 20.38 -11.75
CA ILE A 122 -7.80 19.53 -11.33
C ILE A 122 -7.51 18.73 -10.06
N TYR A 123 -6.23 18.57 -9.71
CA TYR A 123 -5.79 17.93 -8.49
C TYR A 123 -5.80 18.91 -7.31
N LYS A 124 -6.82 18.81 -6.44
CA LYS A 124 -6.86 19.53 -5.17
C LYS A 124 -6.36 18.64 -4.02
N PHE A 125 -5.06 18.67 -3.78
CA PHE A 125 -4.42 18.01 -2.62
C PHE A 125 -4.73 18.69 -1.29
N GLU A 126 -5.49 19.79 -1.28
CA GLU A 126 -5.93 20.47 -0.05
C GLU A 126 -6.71 19.57 0.91
N LYS A 127 -7.23 18.44 0.43
CA LYS A 127 -7.90 17.41 1.25
C LYS A 127 -7.03 16.17 1.55
N PHE A 128 -5.78 16.10 1.10
CA PHE A 128 -4.89 14.94 1.31
C PHE A 128 -4.45 14.84 2.77
N ASP A 129 -5.38 14.43 3.62
CA ASP A 129 -5.20 14.34 5.06
C ASP A 129 -4.76 12.93 5.44
N ILE A 130 -3.45 12.74 5.56
CA ILE A 130 -2.85 11.51 6.10
C ILE A 130 -2.56 11.67 7.60
N SER A 131 -2.97 12.78 8.22
CA SER A 131 -2.66 13.04 9.62
C SER A 131 -3.64 12.24 10.49
N GLY A 132 -3.14 11.18 11.13
CA GLY A 132 -3.91 10.48 12.18
C GLY A 132 -3.82 8.96 12.17
N SER A 133 -3.47 8.31 11.06
CA SER A 133 -3.35 6.85 11.04
C SER A 133 -1.93 6.41 11.39
N GLN A 134 -1.75 5.79 12.56
CA GLN A 134 -0.46 5.21 12.98
C GLN A 134 -0.01 4.08 12.02
N ALA A 135 -0.96 3.38 11.40
CA ALA A 135 -0.73 2.19 10.59
C ALA A 135 0.20 2.38 9.37
N ILE A 136 0.22 3.54 8.72
CA ILE A 136 1.18 3.81 7.61
C ILE A 136 2.61 3.98 8.14
N TRP A 137 2.73 4.45 9.39
CA TRP A 137 4.00 4.81 10.00
C TRP A 137 4.69 3.64 10.70
N GLU A 138 3.99 2.51 10.78
CA GLU A 138 4.47 1.28 11.38
C GLU A 138 4.94 0.32 10.30
N LYS A 139 6.06 -0.38 10.56
CA LYS A 139 6.59 -1.40 9.64
C LYS A 139 5.69 -2.65 9.59
N GLU A 140 4.86 -2.80 10.60
CA GLU A 140 3.99 -3.94 10.86
C GLU A 140 2.68 -3.42 11.44
N VAL A 141 1.54 -3.96 11.00
CA VAL A 141 0.19 -3.57 11.48
C VAL A 141 -0.57 -4.80 11.92
N HIS A 142 -1.34 -4.70 13.01
CA HIS A 142 -2.18 -5.81 13.47
C HIS A 142 -3.34 -6.07 12.51
N GLU A 143 -3.54 -7.33 12.17
CA GLU A 143 -4.62 -7.75 11.27
C GLU A 143 -6.03 -7.36 11.80
N SER A 144 -6.21 -7.32 13.13
CA SER A 144 -7.46 -6.89 13.80
C SER A 144 -7.83 -5.42 13.58
N GLU A 145 -6.90 -4.59 13.12
CA GLU A 145 -7.15 -3.17 12.85
C GLU A 145 -7.73 -2.95 11.45
N LEU A 146 -7.72 -3.96 10.58
CA LEU A 146 -8.11 -3.82 9.18
C LEU A 146 -9.63 -3.89 8.96
N PRO A 147 -10.17 -3.15 7.97
CA PRO A 147 -9.49 -2.17 7.14
C PRO A 147 -9.27 -0.83 7.87
N VAL A 148 -8.09 -0.22 7.71
CA VAL A 148 -7.78 1.08 8.32
C VAL A 148 -7.89 2.18 7.28
N LYS A 149 -8.69 3.22 7.54
CA LYS A 149 -8.67 4.43 6.72
C LYS A 149 -7.41 5.24 6.99
N LEU A 150 -6.65 5.50 5.93
CA LEU A 150 -5.33 6.11 6.01
C LEU A 150 -5.32 7.59 5.65
N ALA A 151 -6.01 7.93 4.56
CA ALA A 151 -6.21 9.30 4.16
C ALA A 151 -7.55 9.50 3.46
N SER A 152 -7.96 10.76 3.37
CA SER A 152 -8.98 11.20 2.42
C SER A 152 -8.33 12.10 1.38
N PHE A 153 -8.94 12.25 0.20
CA PHE A 153 -8.55 13.24 -0.80
C PHE A 153 -9.70 13.52 -1.76
N SER A 154 -9.54 14.47 -2.68
CA SER A 154 -10.52 14.70 -3.74
C SER A 154 -9.87 14.96 -5.09
N VAL A 155 -10.49 14.42 -6.14
CA VAL A 155 -10.13 14.64 -7.54
C VAL A 155 -11.38 15.12 -8.26
N GLU A 156 -11.29 16.26 -8.96
CA GLU A 156 -12.42 16.85 -9.71
C GLU A 156 -13.72 17.01 -8.88
N GLY A 157 -13.59 17.20 -7.55
CA GLY A 157 -14.72 17.34 -6.64
C GLY A 157 -15.32 16.04 -6.13
N VAL A 158 -14.87 14.87 -6.61
CA VAL A 158 -15.21 13.55 -6.06
C VAL A 158 -14.27 13.23 -4.89
N GLU A 159 -14.83 12.75 -3.79
CA GLU A 159 -14.06 12.40 -2.59
C GLU A 159 -13.73 10.91 -2.53
N PHE A 160 -12.47 10.65 -2.15
CA PHE A 160 -11.91 9.32 -2.02
C PHE A 160 -11.28 9.12 -0.64
N SER A 161 -11.14 7.87 -0.26
CA SER A 161 -10.35 7.43 0.88
C SER A 161 -9.35 6.37 0.45
N VAL A 162 -8.15 6.39 1.03
CA VAL A 162 -7.21 5.27 0.93
C VAL A 162 -7.38 4.39 2.14
N LEU A 163 -7.65 3.11 1.92
CA LEU A 163 -7.77 2.09 2.95
C LEU A 163 -6.53 1.20 2.91
N LEU A 164 -5.93 0.96 4.07
CA LEU A 164 -5.05 -0.18 4.26
C LEU A 164 -5.90 -1.43 4.40
N THR A 165 -5.62 -2.40 3.55
CA THR A 165 -6.26 -3.71 3.49
C THR A 165 -5.17 -4.78 3.49
N SER A 166 -5.53 -6.01 3.83
CA SER A 166 -4.63 -7.15 3.62
C SER A 166 -5.09 -7.94 2.42
N MET A 167 -4.14 -8.35 1.59
CA MET A 167 -4.26 -9.55 0.77
C MET A 167 -3.08 -10.46 1.07
N ASN A 168 -3.35 -11.76 1.11
CA ASN A 168 -2.41 -12.85 1.38
C ASN A 168 -1.99 -13.03 2.85
N THR A 169 -2.93 -12.98 3.81
CA THR A 169 -2.72 -13.75 5.04
C THR A 169 -3.17 -15.18 4.81
N VAL A 170 -2.29 -16.14 5.16
CA VAL A 170 -2.67 -17.56 5.26
C VAL A 170 -3.84 -17.62 6.22
N SER A 171 -4.95 -18.24 5.83
CA SER A 171 -6.10 -18.47 6.70
C SER A 171 -5.75 -19.40 7.86
N THR A 172 -4.97 -18.94 8.82
CA THR A 172 -4.85 -19.59 10.11
C THR A 172 -6.03 -19.15 10.96
N MET A 173 -7.14 -19.86 10.70
CA MET A 173 -8.33 -20.02 11.53
C MET A 173 -9.27 -18.81 11.64
N LYS A 174 -10.52 -19.05 11.22
CA LYS A 174 -11.68 -18.22 11.55
C LYS A 174 -11.67 -17.89 13.05
N ASP A 175 -11.78 -16.61 13.38
CA ASP A 175 -12.15 -16.10 14.70
C ASP A 175 -11.36 -16.64 15.90
N SER A 176 -10.07 -16.97 15.73
CA SER A 176 -9.18 -17.33 16.84
C SER A 176 -8.36 -16.13 17.31
N MET A 177 -8.00 -16.14 18.60
CA MET A 177 -7.07 -15.20 19.27
C MET A 177 -5.74 -15.01 18.51
N SER A 178 -5.35 -15.94 17.63
CA SER A 178 -4.16 -15.82 16.77
C SER A 178 -4.27 -14.73 15.70
N SER A 179 -5.47 -14.49 15.14
CA SER A 179 -5.70 -13.41 14.18
C SER A 179 -5.58 -12.01 14.81
N PHE A 180 -5.77 -11.90 16.13
CA PHE A 180 -5.51 -10.66 16.86
C PHE A 180 -4.01 -10.33 17.03
N ILE A 181 -3.13 -11.31 16.84
CA ILE A 181 -1.69 -11.19 17.12
C ILE A 181 -0.88 -11.19 15.82
N GLN A 182 -1.48 -11.53 14.68
CA GLN A 182 -0.76 -11.56 13.40
C GLN A 182 -0.43 -10.14 12.93
N MET A 183 0.85 -9.90 12.72
CA MET A 183 1.40 -8.65 12.22
C MET A 183 1.63 -8.78 10.71
N ILE A 184 1.16 -7.81 9.95
CA ILE A 184 1.30 -7.76 8.48
C ILE A 184 2.43 -6.80 8.14
N THR A 185 3.46 -7.31 7.47
CA THR A 185 4.63 -6.51 7.11
C THR A 185 4.29 -5.48 6.04
N LEU A 186 4.95 -4.33 6.05
CA LEU A 186 4.71 -3.23 5.11
C LEU A 186 4.83 -3.62 3.61
N LYS A 187 5.54 -4.71 3.29
CA LYS A 187 5.63 -5.24 1.91
C LYS A 187 4.41 -6.07 1.50
N GLU A 188 3.71 -6.66 2.47
CA GLU A 188 2.50 -7.48 2.27
C GLU A 188 1.22 -6.63 2.32
N GLN A 189 1.32 -5.38 2.76
CA GLN A 189 0.21 -4.44 2.82
C GLN A 189 -0.31 -4.08 1.43
N VAL A 190 -1.64 -4.10 1.28
CA VAL A 190 -2.34 -3.72 0.05
C VAL A 190 -3.28 -2.56 0.34
N PHE A 191 -3.31 -1.59 -0.55
CA PHE A 191 -4.09 -0.38 -0.37
C PHE A 191 -5.22 -0.35 -1.39
N GLN A 192 -6.41 0.05 -0.95
CA GLN A 192 -7.55 0.27 -1.83
C GLN A 192 -7.95 1.75 -1.83
N ILE A 193 -8.22 2.31 -3.00
CA ILE A 193 -8.82 3.63 -3.15
C ILE A 193 -10.32 3.43 -3.34
N VAL A 194 -11.10 4.00 -2.43
CA VAL A 194 -12.57 3.88 -2.43
C VAL A 194 -13.23 5.25 -2.44
N ASP A 195 -14.40 5.37 -3.06
CA ASP A 195 -15.24 6.56 -2.92
C ASP A 195 -16.04 6.56 -1.61
N ARG A 196 -16.89 7.58 -1.41
CA ARG A 196 -17.78 7.68 -0.24
C ARG A 196 -18.80 6.54 -0.14
N ASN A 197 -19.14 5.88 -1.25
CA ASN A 197 -20.10 4.78 -1.27
C ASN A 197 -19.41 3.43 -1.05
N GLY A 198 -18.08 3.40 -0.96
CA GLY A 198 -17.28 2.19 -0.83
C GLY A 198 -16.95 1.52 -2.17
N THR A 199 -17.24 2.15 -3.31
CA THR A 199 -16.83 1.64 -4.62
C THR A 199 -15.31 1.69 -4.73
N VAL A 200 -14.67 0.56 -5.05
CA VAL A 200 -13.20 0.49 -5.25
C VAL A 200 -12.84 0.95 -6.66
N TYR A 201 -11.94 1.93 -6.74
CA TYR A 201 -11.43 2.45 -8.01
C TYR A 201 -10.01 2.00 -8.30
N ALA A 202 -9.23 1.68 -7.26
CA ALA A 202 -7.86 1.23 -7.45
C ALA A 202 -7.40 0.35 -6.29
N GLU A 203 -6.41 -0.49 -6.59
CA GLU A 203 -5.68 -1.29 -5.63
C GLU A 203 -4.18 -1.18 -5.91
N PHE A 204 -3.35 -1.09 -4.88
CA PHE A 204 -1.91 -1.05 -5.06
C PHE A 204 -1.16 -1.67 -3.90
N SER A 205 -0.02 -2.29 -4.21
CA SER A 205 0.85 -3.03 -3.29
C SER A 205 2.26 -2.46 -3.32
N TYR A 206 3.23 -3.20 -2.74
CA TYR A 206 4.65 -2.84 -2.77
C TYR A 206 5.20 -2.58 -4.19
N ASP A 207 4.80 -3.39 -5.15
CA ASP A 207 5.46 -3.51 -6.45
C ASP A 207 4.54 -3.28 -7.64
N SER A 208 3.23 -3.12 -7.41
CA SER A 208 2.26 -3.06 -8.50
C SER A 208 1.00 -2.28 -8.12
N TYR A 209 0.28 -1.85 -9.15
CA TYR A 209 -1.01 -1.21 -8.99
C TYR A 209 -1.98 -1.63 -10.10
N LYS A 210 -3.27 -1.51 -9.79
CA LYS A 210 -4.41 -1.66 -10.68
C LYS A 210 -5.37 -0.51 -10.44
N ILE A 211 -5.86 0.09 -11.50
CA ILE A 211 -6.97 1.03 -11.53
C ILE A 211 -8.09 0.32 -12.29
N PHE A 212 -9.25 0.26 -11.66
CA PHE A 212 -10.40 -0.48 -12.18
C PHE A 212 -11.29 0.43 -13.02
N SER A 213 -11.93 -0.17 -14.02
CA SER A 213 -13.02 0.47 -14.76
C SER A 213 -14.26 0.50 -13.86
N VAL A 214 -14.82 1.69 -13.63
CA VAL A 214 -16.02 1.84 -12.79
C VAL A 214 -17.17 2.31 -13.67
N PRO A 215 -18.25 1.51 -13.81
CA PRO A 215 -19.44 1.91 -14.55
C PRO A 215 -20.00 3.24 -14.02
N ASP A 216 -20.34 4.13 -14.94
CA ASP A 216 -20.87 5.48 -14.65
C ASP A 216 -19.96 6.33 -13.73
N SER A 217 -18.65 6.07 -13.78
CA SER A 217 -17.65 6.88 -13.07
C SER A 217 -17.79 8.36 -13.43
N LYS A 218 -17.68 9.20 -12.40
CA LYS A 218 -17.74 10.65 -12.53
C LYS A 218 -16.40 11.29 -12.87
N ILE A 219 -15.32 10.51 -12.90
CA ILE A 219 -13.96 10.97 -13.22
C ILE A 219 -13.27 9.96 -14.14
N ASP A 220 -12.24 10.40 -14.86
CA ASP A 220 -11.28 9.48 -15.46
C ASP A 220 -10.48 8.80 -14.33
N GLU A 221 -10.64 7.49 -14.18
CA GLU A 221 -10.03 6.72 -13.09
C GLU A 221 -8.50 6.75 -13.15
N LYS A 222 -7.91 6.99 -14.33
CA LYS A 222 -6.46 7.16 -14.48
C LYS A 222 -5.97 8.32 -13.64
N LEU A 223 -6.81 9.31 -13.35
CA LEU A 223 -6.44 10.44 -12.49
C LEU A 223 -6.07 10.02 -11.07
N LEU A 224 -6.32 8.78 -10.62
CA LEU A 224 -5.96 8.32 -9.27
C LEU A 224 -4.48 7.98 -9.09
N TRP A 225 -3.72 7.86 -10.19
CA TRP A 225 -2.30 7.50 -10.15
C TRP A 225 -1.43 8.39 -9.23
N PRO A 226 -1.61 9.73 -9.10
CA PRO A 226 -0.77 10.54 -8.24
C PRO A 226 -0.93 10.15 -6.78
N CYS A 227 -2.13 9.76 -6.36
CA CYS A 227 -2.36 9.26 -5.01
C CYS A 227 -1.58 7.95 -4.77
N ILE A 228 -1.64 7.02 -5.72
CA ILE A 228 -0.89 5.76 -5.67
C ILE A 228 0.61 6.04 -5.55
N ALA A 229 1.13 6.98 -6.34
CA ALA A 229 2.54 7.37 -6.32
C ALA A 229 2.97 7.99 -4.97
N VAL A 230 2.13 8.86 -4.39
CA VAL A 230 2.38 9.45 -3.07
C VAL A 230 2.48 8.37 -2.00
N PHE A 231 1.47 7.49 -1.91
CA PHE A 231 1.46 6.44 -0.91
C PHE A 231 2.61 5.46 -1.08
N SER A 232 2.95 5.12 -2.32
CA SER A 232 4.11 4.28 -2.64
C SER A 232 5.43 4.94 -2.21
N THR A 233 5.54 6.26 -2.40
CA THR A 233 6.68 7.04 -1.91
C THR A 233 6.77 7.03 -0.39
N LEU A 234 5.65 7.30 0.29
CA LEU A 234 5.57 7.30 1.76
C LEU A 234 6.00 5.95 2.34
N ARG A 235 5.51 4.86 1.75
CA ARG A 235 5.93 3.51 2.11
C ARG A 235 7.43 3.31 1.94
N ASN A 236 8.01 3.73 0.82
CA ASN A 236 9.45 3.59 0.58
C ASN A 236 10.28 4.41 1.58
N ILE A 237 9.80 5.59 1.98
CA ILE A 237 10.43 6.36 3.06
C ILE A 237 10.45 5.53 4.35
N VAL A 238 9.34 4.88 4.73
CA VAL A 238 9.28 4.04 5.95
C VAL A 238 10.17 2.79 5.85
N LEU A 239 10.27 2.16 4.67
CA LEU A 239 11.12 0.98 4.46
C LEU A 239 12.62 1.29 4.48
N ASN A 240 13.02 2.46 4.02
CA ASN A 240 14.43 2.87 3.92
C ASN A 240 14.98 3.58 5.17
N ILE A 241 14.20 3.59 6.26
CA ILE A 241 14.52 4.19 7.55
C ILE A 241 14.79 3.09 8.60
#